data_AF-A0A5M3X0Z0-F1
#
_entry.id   AF-A0A5M3X0Z0-F1
#
_cell.length_a   1.000
_cell.length_b   1.000
_cell.length_c   1.000
_cell.angle_alpha   90.00
_cell.angle_beta   90.00
_cell.angle_gamma   90.00
#
_symmetry.space_group_name_H-M   'P 1'
#
loop_
_entity.id
_entity.type
_entity.pdbx_description
1 polymer ?
#
loop_
_entity_poly.entity_id
_entity_poly.type
_entity_poly.pdbx_seq_one_letter_code
_entity_poly.pdbx_strand_id
1 'polypeptide(L)'
;MREAHAEDARSEAKRLILDLLGEERPTAGTLLNEARTVLGRERTRRAAELARGAPLTRRSAELAAIAALFVGTGELGPGWWTVSRGGTLPPPEEVLVKAASLDPWTDLTVLEMLAAWISDDVADAIWGPPVGTADLNSWQAEDRVPLPPDARAGNRLVVAFDAGGRLDAVVVTRKDDDLGSNLDFSSLRYSRPAEAQWSWGVAAGLGPHPLPDENPDPYADPVDPTPSTILRDWALHHGATLDHVGPPWETRGDVTAAVERVDWMWRSAEWFAWWRAVSALIDAEPDQLARRIDDMTR
;
A
#
# COMPACT_ATOMS: atom_id res chain seq x y z
N MET A 1 -20.71 -13.75 5.18
CA MET A 1 -20.93 -12.46 4.50
C MET A 1 -19.60 -11.73 4.26
N ARG A 2 -18.75 -11.49 5.27
CA ARG A 2 -17.41 -10.86 5.09
C ARG A 2 -16.46 -11.60 4.14
N GLU A 3 -16.40 -12.93 4.18
CA GLU A 3 -15.55 -13.73 3.29
C GLU A 3 -15.93 -13.55 1.80
N ALA A 4 -17.23 -13.55 1.49
CA ALA A 4 -17.72 -13.31 0.14
C ALA A 4 -17.36 -11.91 -0.39
N HIS A 5 -17.35 -10.88 0.48
CA HIS A 5 -16.91 -9.52 0.10
C HIS A 5 -15.38 -9.43 -0.08
N ALA A 6 -14.60 -10.21 0.67
CA ALA A 6 -13.14 -10.25 0.50
C ALA A 6 -12.73 -10.98 -0.79
N GLU A 7 -13.43 -12.05 -1.17
CA GLU A 7 -13.25 -12.73 -2.45
C GLU A 7 -13.63 -11.83 -3.65
N ASP A 8 -14.69 -11.04 -3.52
CA ASP A 8 -15.12 -10.05 -4.51
C ASP A 8 -14.07 -8.94 -4.70
N ALA A 9 -13.56 -8.39 -3.60
CA ALA A 9 -12.50 -7.38 -3.60
C ALA A 9 -11.19 -7.90 -4.25
N ARG A 10 -10.79 -9.15 -3.95
CA ARG A 10 -9.61 -9.78 -4.58
C ARG A 10 -9.82 -10.01 -6.08
N SER A 11 -11.04 -10.34 -6.50
CA SER A 11 -11.38 -10.56 -7.91
C SER A 11 -11.38 -9.23 -8.68
N GLU A 12 -11.92 -8.17 -8.09
CA GLU A 12 -11.92 -6.84 -8.66
C GLU A 12 -10.51 -6.24 -8.77
N ALA A 13 -9.67 -6.41 -7.74
CA ALA A 13 -8.26 -6.02 -7.79
C ALA A 13 -7.52 -6.68 -8.97
N LYS A 14 -7.72 -7.99 -9.16
CA LYS A 14 -7.11 -8.73 -10.27
C LYS A 14 -7.62 -8.23 -11.62
N ARG A 15 -8.91 -7.92 -11.73
CA ARG A 15 -9.48 -7.33 -12.95
C ARG A 15 -8.86 -5.98 -13.27
N LEU A 16 -8.75 -5.08 -12.27
CA LEU A 16 -8.16 -3.76 -12.44
C LEU A 16 -6.69 -3.84 -12.87
N ILE A 17 -5.92 -4.74 -12.28
CA ILE A 17 -4.51 -4.96 -12.67
C ILE A 17 -4.38 -5.60 -14.05
N LEU A 18 -5.26 -6.56 -14.39
CA LEU A 18 -5.29 -7.15 -15.73
C LEU A 18 -5.61 -6.08 -16.78
N ASP A 19 -6.59 -5.22 -16.51
CA ASP A 19 -6.95 -4.10 -17.40
C ASP A 19 -5.79 -3.09 -17.51
N LEU A 20 -5.00 -2.92 -16.44
CA LEU A 20 -3.88 -1.98 -16.37
C LEU A 20 -2.61 -2.47 -17.06
N LEU A 21 -2.23 -3.73 -16.83
CA LEU A 21 -0.93 -4.29 -17.20
C LEU A 21 -1.03 -5.43 -18.23
N GLY A 22 -2.23 -5.87 -18.57
CA GLY A 22 -2.46 -6.98 -19.50
C GLY A 22 -2.13 -8.36 -18.94
N GLU A 23 -1.82 -8.47 -17.64
CA GLU A 23 -1.43 -9.71 -16.97
C GLU A 23 -2.30 -10.03 -15.74
N GLU A 24 -2.71 -11.30 -15.60
CA GLU A 24 -3.49 -11.76 -14.44
C GLU A 24 -2.62 -11.87 -13.16
N ARG A 25 -1.31 -12.09 -13.34
CA ARG A 25 -0.30 -12.12 -12.27
C ARG A 25 0.84 -11.20 -12.66
N PRO A 26 0.77 -9.91 -12.28
CA PRO A 26 1.73 -8.95 -12.76
C PRO A 26 3.10 -9.21 -12.14
N THR A 27 4.16 -9.00 -12.92
CA THR A 27 5.54 -9.08 -12.42
C THR A 27 6.16 -7.69 -12.27
N ALA A 28 7.13 -7.56 -11.35
CA ALA A 28 7.91 -6.32 -11.22
C ALA A 28 8.53 -5.87 -12.56
N GLY A 29 8.96 -6.84 -13.38
CA GLY A 29 9.48 -6.57 -14.72
C GLY A 29 8.46 -5.96 -15.67
N THR A 30 7.26 -6.54 -15.75
CA THR A 30 6.17 -5.99 -16.57
C THR A 30 5.79 -4.59 -16.11
N LEU A 31 5.61 -4.38 -14.80
CA LEU A 31 5.30 -3.06 -14.24
C LEU A 31 6.36 -2.02 -14.62
N LEU A 32 7.65 -2.33 -14.42
CA LEU A 32 8.73 -1.39 -14.73
C LEU A 32 8.87 -1.13 -16.23
N ASN A 33 8.55 -2.11 -17.07
CA ASN A 33 8.53 -1.92 -18.52
C ASN A 33 7.41 -0.96 -18.94
N GLU A 34 6.19 -1.16 -18.44
CA GLU A 34 5.05 -0.28 -18.73
C GLU A 34 5.27 1.12 -18.15
N ALA A 35 5.74 1.21 -16.91
CA ALA A 35 6.05 2.48 -16.25
C ALA A 35 7.07 3.33 -17.03
N ARG A 36 8.05 2.72 -17.70
CA ARG A 36 9.02 3.44 -18.56
C ARG A 36 8.35 4.25 -19.66
N THR A 37 7.19 3.82 -20.16
CA THR A 37 6.49 4.50 -21.26
C THR A 37 5.81 5.79 -20.78
N VAL A 38 5.28 5.80 -19.56
CA VAL A 38 4.51 6.93 -19.00
C VAL A 38 5.35 7.82 -18.09
N LEU A 39 6.12 7.23 -17.16
CA LEU A 39 6.99 7.99 -16.25
C LEU A 39 8.24 8.53 -16.94
N GLY A 40 8.64 7.86 -18.04
CA GLY A 40 9.93 8.05 -18.68
C GLY A 40 11.02 7.18 -18.07
N ARG A 41 12.12 7.01 -18.83
CA ARG A 41 13.21 6.09 -18.48
C ARG A 41 13.88 6.43 -17.15
N GLU A 42 14.16 7.71 -16.92
CA GLU A 42 14.95 8.15 -15.77
C GLU A 42 14.18 8.03 -14.45
N ARG A 43 12.91 8.47 -14.43
CA ARG A 43 12.05 8.33 -13.24
C ARG A 43 11.81 6.86 -12.91
N THR A 44 11.58 6.03 -13.91
CA THR A 44 11.40 4.59 -13.69
C THR A 44 12.67 3.93 -13.17
N ARG A 45 13.85 4.29 -13.71
CA ARG A 45 15.14 3.83 -13.20
C ARG A 45 15.31 4.20 -11.73
N ARG A 46 15.04 5.46 -11.39
CA ARG A 46 15.18 5.96 -10.01
C ARG A 46 14.20 5.28 -9.06
N ALA A 47 12.95 5.08 -9.46
CA ALA A 47 11.97 4.36 -8.67
C ALA A 47 12.37 2.89 -8.46
N ALA A 48 12.88 2.21 -9.50
CA ALA A 48 13.41 0.86 -9.37
C ALA A 48 14.62 0.78 -8.42
N GLU A 49 15.48 1.82 -8.39
CA GLU A 49 16.59 1.89 -7.42
C GLU A 49 16.12 2.06 -5.98
N LEU A 50 15.07 2.84 -5.75
CA LEU A 50 14.46 2.98 -4.41
C LEU A 50 13.83 1.67 -3.97
N ALA A 51 13.05 1.03 -4.86
CA ALA A 51 12.52 -0.31 -4.61
C ALA A 51 13.64 -1.30 -4.31
N ARG A 52 14.76 -1.24 -5.04
CA ARG A 52 15.94 -2.10 -4.83
C ARG A 52 16.58 -1.90 -3.46
N GLY A 53 16.67 -0.65 -3.01
CA GLY A 53 17.26 -0.28 -1.73
C GLY A 53 16.36 -0.54 -0.52
N ALA A 54 15.07 -0.78 -0.72
CA ALA A 54 14.14 -1.08 0.35
C ALA A 54 14.33 -2.51 0.89
N PRO A 55 14.02 -2.75 2.19
CA PRO A 55 13.90 -4.10 2.74
C PRO A 55 13.04 -4.99 1.85
N LEU A 56 13.38 -6.28 1.74
CA LEU A 56 12.68 -7.21 0.87
C LEU A 56 11.20 -7.36 1.27
N THR A 57 10.89 -7.26 2.57
CA THR A 57 9.51 -7.24 3.07
C THR A 57 8.71 -6.01 2.63
N ARG A 58 9.38 -4.93 2.24
CA ARG A 58 8.76 -3.69 1.74
C ARG A 58 8.69 -3.64 0.22
N ARG A 59 9.34 -4.55 -0.51
CA ARG A 59 9.42 -4.57 -1.98
C ARG A 59 8.05 -4.52 -2.65
N SER A 60 7.06 -5.25 -2.13
CA SER A 60 5.68 -5.23 -2.67
C SER A 60 5.04 -3.85 -2.55
N ALA A 61 5.23 -3.16 -1.42
CA ALA A 61 4.70 -1.80 -1.21
C ALA A 61 5.39 -0.76 -2.11
N GLU A 62 6.71 -0.87 -2.32
CA GLU A 62 7.44 -0.01 -3.25
C GLU A 62 6.94 -0.17 -4.69
N LEU A 63 6.71 -1.42 -5.12
CA LEU A 63 6.16 -1.71 -6.46
C LEU A 63 4.70 -1.24 -6.59
N ALA A 64 3.89 -1.41 -5.55
CA ALA A 64 2.54 -0.86 -5.51
C ALA A 64 2.54 0.67 -5.68
N ALA A 65 3.46 1.37 -5.00
CA ALA A 65 3.62 2.80 -5.14
C ALA A 65 4.03 3.19 -6.57
N ILE A 66 4.89 2.40 -7.24
CA ILE A 66 5.23 2.61 -8.66
C ILE A 66 3.99 2.44 -9.55
N ALA A 67 3.11 1.47 -9.28
CA ALA A 67 1.85 1.31 -10.01
C ALA A 67 0.94 2.53 -9.85
N ALA A 68 0.86 3.10 -8.64
CA ALA A 68 0.13 4.34 -8.38
C ALA A 68 0.70 5.50 -9.19
N LEU A 69 2.03 5.67 -9.19
CA LEU A 69 2.71 6.74 -9.93
C LEU A 69 2.53 6.59 -11.44
N PHE A 70 2.59 5.37 -11.96
CA PHE A 70 2.32 5.05 -13.36
C PHE A 70 0.92 5.51 -13.77
N VAL A 71 -0.11 5.08 -13.04
CA VAL A 71 -1.51 5.45 -13.33
C VAL A 71 -1.74 6.93 -13.15
N GLY A 72 -1.32 7.50 -12.02
CA GLY A 72 -1.55 8.91 -11.71
C GLY A 72 -0.86 9.85 -12.69
N THR A 73 0.32 9.47 -13.21
CA THR A 73 1.00 10.25 -14.26
C THR A 73 0.25 10.17 -15.58
N GLY A 74 -0.40 9.04 -15.87
CA GLY A 74 -1.32 8.92 -17.01
C GLY A 74 -2.53 9.85 -16.90
N GLU A 75 -3.08 10.02 -15.70
CA GLU A 75 -4.26 10.86 -15.44
C GLU A 75 -3.93 12.37 -15.43
N LEU A 76 -2.87 12.77 -14.71
CA LEU A 76 -2.50 14.19 -14.55
C LEU A 76 -1.54 14.71 -15.61
N GLY A 77 -0.91 13.80 -16.37
CA GLY A 77 0.11 14.10 -17.35
C GLY A 77 1.50 14.36 -16.75
N PRO A 78 2.54 14.45 -17.60
CA PRO A 78 3.93 14.54 -17.17
C PRO A 78 4.27 15.86 -16.45
N GLY A 79 3.44 16.90 -16.60
CA GLY A 79 3.65 18.19 -15.95
C GLY A 79 3.60 18.11 -14.42
N TRP A 80 2.84 17.17 -13.86
CA TRP A 80 2.71 16.96 -12.42
C TRP A 80 4.07 16.85 -11.71
N TRP A 81 5.02 16.16 -12.33
CA TRP A 81 6.37 15.93 -11.78
C TRP A 81 7.18 17.20 -11.53
N THR A 82 6.84 18.30 -12.21
CA THR A 82 7.62 19.54 -12.24
C THR A 82 6.97 20.68 -11.45
N VAL A 83 5.76 20.49 -10.95
CA VAL A 83 4.99 21.53 -10.26
C VAL A 83 5.08 21.33 -8.75
N SER A 84 5.40 22.41 -8.03
CA SER A 84 5.38 22.43 -6.56
C SER A 84 3.97 22.24 -6.02
N ARG A 85 3.81 21.28 -5.11
CA ARG A 85 2.52 21.00 -4.47
C ARG A 85 2.22 22.01 -3.36
N GLY A 86 1.04 22.63 -3.41
CA GLY A 86 0.57 23.58 -2.39
C GLY A 86 1.45 24.84 -2.20
N GLY A 87 2.38 25.12 -3.11
CA GLY A 87 3.29 26.27 -3.06
C GLY A 87 4.43 26.19 -2.04
N THR A 88 4.49 25.13 -1.23
CA THR A 88 5.49 24.96 -0.16
C THR A 88 6.30 23.68 -0.30
N LEU A 89 5.75 22.65 -0.94
CA LEU A 89 6.44 21.38 -1.17
C LEU A 89 7.25 21.44 -2.46
N PRO A 90 8.43 20.79 -2.50
CA PRO A 90 9.22 20.69 -3.72
C PRO A 90 8.48 19.89 -4.79
N PRO A 91 8.83 20.07 -6.08
CA PRO A 91 8.30 19.24 -7.16
C PRO A 91 8.53 17.74 -6.90
N PRO A 92 7.59 16.85 -7.29
CA PRO A 92 7.72 15.41 -7.10
C PRO A 92 9.02 14.80 -7.65
N GLU A 93 9.53 15.35 -8.77
CA GLU A 93 10.80 14.91 -9.35
C GLU A 93 12.00 15.18 -8.44
N GLU A 94 12.01 16.32 -7.74
CA GLU A 94 13.07 16.66 -6.80
C GLU A 94 13.09 15.70 -5.61
N VAL A 95 11.90 15.35 -5.11
CA VAL A 95 11.72 14.37 -4.03
C VAL A 95 12.24 12.99 -4.45
N LEU A 96 11.85 12.52 -5.65
CA LEU A 96 12.30 11.24 -6.19
C LEU A 96 13.83 11.17 -6.34
N VAL A 97 14.45 12.27 -6.79
CA VAL A 97 15.91 12.34 -6.96
C VAL A 97 16.61 12.38 -5.60
N LYS A 98 16.19 13.26 -4.69
CA LYS A 98 16.82 13.43 -3.37
C LYS A 98 16.64 12.22 -2.47
N ALA A 99 15.59 11.41 -2.69
CA ALA A 99 15.27 10.24 -1.88
C ALA A 99 15.12 10.56 -0.38
N ALA A 100 14.56 11.73 -0.07
CA ALA A 100 14.24 12.13 1.29
C ALA A 100 12.71 12.22 1.44
N SER A 101 12.15 11.48 2.40
CA SER A 101 10.77 11.73 2.85
C SER A 101 10.72 13.10 3.53
N LEU A 102 9.56 13.76 3.40
CA LEU A 102 9.33 15.08 3.96
C LEU A 102 8.31 14.98 5.10
N ASP A 103 8.50 15.80 6.15
CA ASP A 103 7.50 15.94 7.20
C ASP A 103 6.14 16.37 6.62
N PRO A 104 5.01 15.84 7.14
CA PRO A 104 4.89 14.94 8.30
C PRO A 104 4.94 13.43 7.95
N TRP A 105 5.31 13.03 6.73
CA TRP A 105 5.26 11.64 6.27
C TRP A 105 6.55 10.85 6.55
N THR A 106 7.11 10.97 7.76
CA THR A 106 8.37 10.29 8.13
C THR A 106 8.28 8.77 8.11
N ASP A 107 7.07 8.23 8.28
CA ASP A 107 6.82 6.79 8.37
C ASP A 107 6.64 6.14 6.99
N LEU A 108 6.47 6.94 5.92
CA LEU A 108 6.35 6.46 4.55
C LEU A 108 7.71 6.47 3.85
N THR A 109 7.92 5.51 2.95
CA THR A 109 9.03 5.64 2.01
C THR A 109 8.74 6.74 1.00
N VAL A 110 9.79 7.16 0.30
CA VAL A 110 9.68 8.21 -0.74
C VAL A 110 8.65 7.84 -1.81
N LEU A 111 8.62 6.57 -2.23
CA LEU A 111 7.67 6.13 -3.25
C LEU A 111 6.24 6.12 -2.71
N GLU A 112 6.01 5.63 -1.50
CA GLU A 112 4.68 5.64 -0.87
C GLU A 112 4.16 7.08 -0.66
N MET A 113 5.03 7.99 -0.23
CA MET A 113 4.67 9.41 -0.10
C MET A 113 4.26 10.02 -1.44
N LEU A 114 5.04 9.77 -2.51
CA LEU A 114 4.71 10.26 -3.85
C LEU A 114 3.44 9.61 -4.41
N ALA A 115 3.21 8.33 -4.15
CA ALA A 115 1.98 7.62 -4.49
C ALA A 115 0.76 8.21 -3.78
N ALA A 116 0.90 8.57 -2.50
CA ALA A 116 -0.16 9.25 -1.77
C ALA A 116 -0.46 10.63 -2.36
N TRP A 117 0.58 11.40 -2.69
CA TRP A 117 0.43 12.73 -3.29
C TRP A 117 -0.30 12.70 -4.63
N ILE A 118 0.14 11.83 -5.55
CA ILE A 118 -0.48 11.75 -6.87
C ILE A 118 -1.92 11.25 -6.76
N SER A 119 -2.20 10.38 -5.78
CA SER A 119 -3.54 9.85 -5.56
C SER A 119 -4.51 10.92 -5.06
N ASP A 120 -4.07 11.78 -4.15
CA ASP A 120 -4.85 12.92 -3.71
C ASP A 120 -5.02 13.97 -4.81
N ASP A 121 -3.98 14.27 -5.58
CA ASP A 121 -4.06 15.27 -6.63
C ASP A 121 -5.01 14.82 -7.77
N VAL A 122 -5.05 13.52 -8.09
CA VAL A 122 -6.07 12.94 -8.99
C VAL A 122 -7.46 13.03 -8.36
N ALA A 123 -7.61 12.67 -7.08
CA ALA A 123 -8.90 12.74 -6.40
C ALA A 123 -9.46 14.17 -6.38
N ASP A 124 -8.61 15.15 -6.10
CA ASP A 124 -8.96 16.57 -6.06
C ASP A 124 -9.31 17.11 -7.46
N ALA A 125 -8.63 16.63 -8.51
CA ALA A 125 -8.96 17.00 -9.89
C ALA A 125 -10.34 16.49 -10.33
N ILE A 126 -10.76 15.31 -9.84
CA ILE A 126 -12.03 14.68 -10.24
C ILE A 126 -13.19 15.16 -9.37
N TRP A 127 -12.99 15.22 -8.05
CA TRP A 127 -14.07 15.45 -7.07
C TRP A 127 -13.98 16.80 -6.36
N GLY A 128 -12.90 17.55 -6.58
CA GLY A 128 -12.61 18.76 -5.84
C GLY A 128 -11.88 18.48 -4.50
N PRO A 129 -11.26 19.52 -3.92
CA PRO A 129 -10.53 19.38 -2.67
C PRO A 129 -11.48 19.05 -1.51
N PRO A 130 -11.06 18.20 -0.56
CA PRO A 130 -11.87 17.85 0.58
C PRO A 130 -12.04 19.02 1.56
N VAL A 131 -13.20 19.12 2.21
CA VAL A 131 -13.45 20.11 3.28
C VAL A 131 -12.80 19.72 4.61
N GLY A 132 -12.34 18.47 4.74
CA GLY A 132 -11.71 17.91 5.92
C GLY A 132 -11.42 16.42 5.76
N THR A 133 -10.93 15.81 6.84
CA THR A 133 -10.61 14.38 6.89
C THR A 133 -11.50 13.63 7.88
N ALA A 134 -11.81 12.36 7.58
CA ALA A 134 -12.55 11.47 8.47
C ALA A 134 -11.81 10.14 8.64
N ASP A 135 -11.58 9.74 9.89
CA ASP A 135 -11.11 8.39 10.21
C ASP A 135 -12.29 7.41 10.19
N LEU A 136 -12.25 6.46 9.25
CA LEU A 136 -13.28 5.42 9.08
C LEU A 136 -13.19 4.28 10.09
N ASN A 137 -12.15 4.24 10.94
CA ASN A 137 -12.12 3.32 12.09
C ASN A 137 -13.04 3.80 13.22
N SER A 138 -13.54 5.03 13.15
CA SER A 138 -14.55 5.54 14.06
C SER A 138 -15.96 5.10 13.63
N TRP A 139 -16.75 4.63 14.60
CA TRP A 139 -18.16 4.30 14.41
C TRP A 139 -19.07 5.54 14.36
N GLN A 140 -18.53 6.74 14.62
CA GLN A 140 -19.28 7.99 14.58
C GLN A 140 -19.36 8.53 13.15
N ALA A 141 -20.58 8.61 12.61
CA ALA A 141 -20.84 9.13 11.28
C ALA A 141 -21.17 10.64 11.24
N GLU A 142 -21.47 11.24 12.41
CA GLU A 142 -21.94 12.63 12.50
C GLU A 142 -20.80 13.61 12.79
N ASP A 143 -20.83 14.79 12.16
CA ASP A 143 -19.96 15.95 12.38
C ASP A 143 -18.46 15.64 12.39
N ARG A 144 -18.04 14.81 11.44
CA ARG A 144 -16.63 14.42 11.32
C ARG A 144 -15.77 15.49 10.65
N VAL A 145 -16.40 16.42 9.94
CA VAL A 145 -15.73 17.54 9.27
C VAL A 145 -16.41 18.86 9.59
N PRO A 146 -15.66 19.97 9.63
CA PRO A 146 -16.26 21.29 9.79
C PRO A 146 -17.15 21.64 8.59
N LEU A 147 -18.30 22.25 8.87
CA LEU A 147 -19.15 22.80 7.83
C LEU A 147 -18.56 24.12 7.31
N PRO A 148 -18.46 24.32 5.98
CA PRO A 148 -18.17 25.62 5.41
C PRO A 148 -19.19 26.69 5.87
N PRO A 149 -18.80 27.96 6.00
CA PRO A 149 -19.69 29.02 6.48
C PRO A 149 -20.98 29.22 5.66
N ASP A 150 -20.96 28.83 4.39
CA ASP A 150 -22.06 28.92 3.43
C ASP A 150 -22.80 27.59 3.22
N ALA A 151 -22.52 26.57 4.05
CA ALA A 151 -23.17 25.27 3.98
C ALA A 151 -24.69 25.39 4.16
N ARG A 152 -25.43 24.58 3.40
CA ARG A 152 -26.89 24.47 3.47
C ARG A 152 -27.30 23.02 3.58
N ALA A 153 -28.43 22.75 4.22
CA ALA A 153 -29.00 21.42 4.26
C ALA A 153 -29.17 20.85 2.84
N GLY A 154 -28.76 19.60 2.65
CA GLY A 154 -28.71 18.92 1.37
C GLY A 154 -27.40 19.09 0.60
N ASN A 155 -26.50 20.01 0.98
CA ASN A 155 -25.18 20.09 0.39
C ASN A 155 -24.42 18.78 0.57
N ARG A 156 -23.67 18.36 -0.45
CA ARG A 156 -22.71 17.26 -0.37
C ARG A 156 -21.31 17.85 -0.32
N LEU A 157 -20.60 17.55 0.76
CA LEU A 157 -19.22 18.00 0.99
C LEU A 157 -18.28 16.82 0.76
N VAL A 158 -17.22 17.03 0.00
CA VAL A 158 -16.21 15.99 -0.21
C VAL A 158 -15.31 15.90 1.02
N VAL A 159 -15.10 14.69 1.51
CA VAL A 159 -14.29 14.38 2.68
C VAL A 159 -13.20 13.39 2.27
N ALA A 160 -11.98 13.63 2.70
CA ALA A 160 -10.90 12.66 2.54
C ALA A 160 -10.88 11.67 3.71
N PHE A 161 -10.52 10.42 3.45
CA PHE A 161 -10.39 9.42 4.51
C PHE A 161 -9.11 8.59 4.43
N ASP A 162 -8.46 8.60 3.28
CA ASP A 162 -7.16 8.01 3.00
C ASP A 162 -6.57 8.70 1.76
N ALA A 163 -5.31 8.41 1.42
CA ALA A 163 -4.68 8.92 0.20
C ALA A 163 -5.51 8.54 -1.04
N GLY A 164 -5.98 9.55 -1.77
CA GLY A 164 -6.88 9.36 -2.93
C GLY A 164 -8.28 8.82 -2.60
N GLY A 165 -8.58 8.51 -1.35
CA GLY A 165 -9.89 8.07 -0.89
C GLY A 165 -10.79 9.26 -0.57
N ARG A 166 -12.02 9.26 -1.11
CA ARG A 166 -13.05 10.27 -0.84
C ARG A 166 -14.39 9.64 -0.47
N LEU A 167 -15.14 10.32 0.37
CA LEU A 167 -16.56 10.08 0.60
C LEU A 167 -17.29 11.41 0.73
N ASP A 168 -18.60 11.41 0.58
CA ASP A 168 -19.41 12.60 0.77
C ASP A 168 -19.92 12.67 2.21
N ALA A 169 -19.99 13.88 2.76
CA ALA A 169 -20.77 14.21 3.93
C ALA A 169 -21.99 15.03 3.50
N VAL A 170 -23.19 14.58 3.86
CA VAL A 170 -24.44 15.28 3.56
C VAL A 170 -24.75 16.22 4.72
N VAL A 171 -24.90 17.50 4.42
CA VAL A 171 -25.31 18.51 5.41
C VAL A 171 -26.79 18.31 5.73
N VAL A 172 -27.13 18.22 7.01
CA VAL A 172 -28.49 17.95 7.50
C VAL A 172 -28.94 19.02 8.50
N THR A 173 -30.23 19.31 8.52
CA THR A 173 -30.86 20.11 9.57
C THR A 173 -31.21 19.21 10.75
N ARG A 174 -30.84 19.63 11.96
CA ARG A 174 -31.13 18.92 13.21
C ARG A 174 -32.45 19.40 13.83
N LYS A 175 -32.83 18.76 14.95
CA LYS A 175 -34.08 19.05 15.67
C LYS A 175 -34.16 20.49 16.19
N ASP A 176 -33.02 21.13 16.41
CA ASP A 176 -32.91 22.50 16.94
C ASP A 176 -32.62 23.54 15.83
N ASP A 177 -32.91 23.21 14.56
CA ASP A 177 -32.59 24.01 13.36
C ASP A 177 -31.09 24.26 13.08
N ASP A 178 -30.20 23.71 13.92
CA ASP A 178 -28.76 23.69 13.69
C ASP A 178 -28.37 22.78 12.52
N LEU A 179 -27.33 23.16 11.79
CA LEU A 179 -26.73 22.33 10.75
C LEU A 179 -25.71 21.35 11.34
N GLY A 180 -25.73 20.12 10.83
CA GLY A 180 -24.69 19.10 11.05
C GLY A 180 -24.32 18.41 9.74
N SER A 181 -23.45 17.41 9.80
CA SER A 181 -23.12 16.56 8.65
C SER A 181 -23.17 15.08 8.99
N ASN A 182 -23.60 14.27 8.02
CA ASN A 182 -23.57 12.82 8.11
C ASN A 182 -22.74 12.24 6.97
N LEU A 183 -21.79 11.36 7.29
CA LEU A 183 -21.04 10.61 6.28
C LEU A 183 -21.96 9.68 5.47
N ASP A 184 -21.86 9.76 4.16
CA ASP A 184 -22.53 8.87 3.22
C ASP A 184 -21.56 7.77 2.77
N PHE A 185 -21.54 6.66 3.53
CA PHE A 185 -20.68 5.51 3.25
C PHE A 185 -20.96 4.85 1.89
N SER A 186 -22.13 5.08 1.28
CA SER A 186 -22.42 4.57 -0.07
C SER A 186 -21.68 5.32 -1.18
N SER A 187 -21.11 6.48 -0.85
CA SER A 187 -20.34 7.32 -1.78
C SER A 187 -18.82 7.13 -1.70
N LEU A 188 -18.37 6.12 -0.93
CA LEU A 188 -16.97 5.81 -0.74
C LEU A 188 -16.33 5.41 -2.07
N ARG A 189 -15.23 6.09 -2.41
CA ARG A 189 -14.55 5.96 -3.70
C ARG A 189 -13.06 6.22 -3.55
N TYR A 190 -12.26 5.62 -4.42
CA TYR A 190 -10.81 5.79 -4.48
C TYR A 190 -10.41 6.30 -5.85
N SER A 191 -9.42 7.19 -5.91
CA SER A 191 -8.85 7.60 -7.18
C SER A 191 -8.15 6.42 -7.85
N ARG A 192 -8.13 6.41 -9.18
CA ARG A 192 -7.50 5.33 -9.96
C ARG A 192 -6.06 4.98 -9.54
N PRO A 193 -5.15 5.92 -9.22
CA PRO A 193 -3.83 5.56 -8.69
C PRO A 193 -3.88 4.87 -7.32
N ALA A 194 -4.80 5.23 -6.42
CA ALA A 194 -4.99 4.53 -5.15
C ALA A 194 -5.54 3.11 -5.38
N GLU A 195 -6.49 2.97 -6.31
CA GLU A 195 -6.99 1.66 -6.74
C GLU A 195 -5.86 0.81 -7.34
N ALA A 196 -4.99 1.39 -8.17
CA ALA A 196 -3.86 0.69 -8.76
C ALA A 196 -2.83 0.22 -7.72
N GLN A 197 -2.52 1.08 -6.72
CA GLN A 197 -1.64 0.74 -5.62
C GLN A 197 -2.16 -0.49 -4.85
N TRP A 198 -3.42 -0.42 -4.41
CA TRP A 198 -4.02 -1.50 -3.64
C TRP A 198 -4.19 -2.77 -4.49
N SER A 199 -4.62 -2.62 -5.74
CA SER A 199 -4.85 -3.75 -6.63
C SER A 199 -3.55 -4.48 -6.95
N TRP A 200 -2.43 -3.76 -7.07
CA TRP A 200 -1.11 -4.37 -7.20
C TRP A 200 -0.79 -5.26 -6.00
N GLY A 201 -0.90 -4.72 -4.79
CA GLY A 201 -0.59 -5.48 -3.56
C GLY A 201 -1.44 -6.74 -3.43
N VAL A 202 -2.68 -6.70 -3.89
CA VAL A 202 -3.59 -7.86 -3.88
C VAL A 202 -3.28 -8.87 -4.99
N ALA A 203 -3.00 -8.41 -6.21
CA ALA A 203 -2.80 -9.29 -7.36
C ALA A 203 -1.39 -9.90 -7.39
N ALA A 204 -0.38 -9.12 -7.03
CA ALA A 204 1.03 -9.53 -7.03
C ALA A 204 1.45 -10.23 -5.72
N GLY A 205 0.73 -9.98 -4.63
CA GLY A 205 1.04 -10.55 -3.33
C GLY A 205 2.27 -9.93 -2.65
N LEU A 206 2.76 -10.58 -1.59
CA LEU A 206 3.93 -10.10 -0.85
C LEU A 206 5.24 -10.44 -1.56
N GLY A 207 5.24 -11.44 -2.43
CA GLY A 207 6.38 -11.81 -3.27
C GLY A 207 6.73 -13.29 -3.19
N PRO A 208 7.90 -13.70 -3.72
CA PRO A 208 9.03 -12.86 -4.09
C PRO A 208 8.79 -11.97 -5.33
N HIS A 209 9.42 -10.79 -5.36
CA HIS A 209 9.35 -9.81 -6.46
C HIS A 209 10.74 -9.49 -7.03
N PRO A 210 11.39 -10.40 -7.78
CA PRO A 210 12.70 -10.14 -8.37
C PRO A 210 12.65 -8.93 -9.29
N LEU A 211 13.58 -7.98 -9.13
CA LEU A 211 13.68 -6.85 -10.04
C LEU A 211 14.47 -7.23 -11.30
N PRO A 212 14.12 -6.67 -12.48
CA PRO A 212 14.98 -6.77 -13.66
C PRO A 212 16.39 -6.28 -13.35
N ASP A 213 17.38 -6.99 -13.88
CA ASP A 213 18.81 -6.67 -13.76
C ASP A 213 19.38 -6.76 -12.33
N GLU A 214 18.64 -7.30 -11.36
CA GLU A 214 19.14 -7.57 -10.00
C GLU A 214 19.91 -8.90 -9.97
N ASN A 215 21.24 -8.82 -9.87
CA ASN A 215 22.14 -9.97 -9.82
C ASN A 215 23.26 -9.71 -8.78
N PRO A 216 23.42 -10.57 -7.76
CA PRO A 216 22.63 -11.78 -7.48
C PRO A 216 21.17 -11.48 -7.09
N ASP A 217 20.28 -12.45 -7.32
CA ASP A 217 18.87 -12.39 -6.89
C ASP A 217 18.81 -12.47 -5.35
N PRO A 218 18.33 -11.42 -4.65
CA PRO A 218 18.30 -11.41 -3.20
C PRO A 218 17.31 -12.43 -2.61
N TYR A 219 16.36 -12.94 -3.39
CA TYR A 219 15.45 -14.01 -2.96
C TYR A 219 16.11 -15.39 -3.01
N ALA A 220 17.19 -15.55 -3.77
CA ALA A 220 17.98 -16.79 -3.80
C ALA A 220 19.01 -16.86 -2.65
N ASP A 221 19.18 -15.80 -1.87
CA ASP A 221 20.06 -15.79 -0.71
C ASP A 221 19.62 -16.85 0.32
N PRO A 222 20.55 -17.68 0.83
CA PRO A 222 20.23 -18.69 1.83
C PRO A 222 19.84 -18.04 3.16
N VAL A 223 18.90 -18.68 3.87
CA VAL A 223 18.55 -18.32 5.24
C VAL A 223 19.22 -19.26 6.24
N ASP A 224 19.43 -18.80 7.48
CA ASP A 224 19.95 -19.68 8.53
C ASP A 224 18.92 -20.79 8.84
N PRO A 225 19.31 -22.07 8.74
CA PRO A 225 18.40 -23.20 8.93
C PRO A 225 17.81 -23.27 10.35
N THR A 226 18.49 -22.73 11.36
CA THR A 226 18.04 -22.80 12.74
C THR A 226 16.80 -21.91 12.98
N PRO A 227 16.86 -20.58 12.80
CA PRO A 227 15.69 -19.72 12.95
C PRO A 227 14.61 -20.03 11.92
N SER A 228 14.96 -20.46 10.69
CA SER A 228 13.96 -20.82 9.69
C SER A 228 13.13 -22.03 10.14
N THR A 229 13.77 -23.06 10.71
CA THR A 229 13.08 -24.23 11.28
C THR A 229 12.20 -23.83 12.47
N ILE A 230 12.72 -23.02 13.40
CA ILE A 230 11.97 -22.55 14.58
C ILE A 230 10.68 -21.83 14.15
N LEU A 231 10.79 -20.89 13.22
CA LEU A 231 9.65 -20.08 12.77
C LEU A 231 8.64 -20.88 11.96
N ARG A 232 9.10 -21.85 11.17
CA ARG A 232 8.24 -22.77 10.42
C ARG A 232 7.47 -23.72 11.35
N ASP A 233 8.15 -24.30 12.33
CA ASP A 233 7.55 -25.21 13.30
C ASP A 233 6.58 -24.48 14.22
N TRP A 234 6.92 -23.24 14.63
CA TRP A 234 6.00 -22.37 15.34
C TRP A 234 4.70 -22.16 14.56
N ALA A 235 4.78 -21.84 13.26
CA ALA A 235 3.60 -21.61 12.44
C ALA A 235 2.71 -22.87 12.35
N LEU A 236 3.31 -24.05 12.18
CA LEU A 236 2.60 -25.33 12.17
C LEU A 236 1.91 -25.61 13.52
N HIS A 237 2.61 -25.35 14.63
CA HIS A 237 2.05 -25.52 15.98
C HIS A 237 0.83 -24.61 16.22
N HIS A 238 0.83 -23.41 15.63
CA HIS A 238 -0.24 -22.42 15.79
C HIS A 238 -1.32 -22.50 14.70
N GLY A 239 -1.39 -23.63 13.97
CA GLY A 239 -2.50 -23.92 13.06
C GLY A 239 -2.30 -23.49 11.61
N ALA A 240 -1.07 -23.20 11.17
CA ALA A 240 -0.75 -23.31 9.76
C ALA A 240 -0.72 -24.79 9.32
N THR A 241 -0.93 -25.04 8.03
CA THR A 241 -0.86 -26.38 7.45
C THR A 241 0.45 -26.51 6.68
N LEU A 242 0.79 -27.74 6.28
CA LEU A 242 1.94 -27.98 5.39
C LEU A 242 1.80 -27.23 4.06
N ASP A 243 0.57 -27.07 3.55
CA ASP A 243 0.32 -26.30 2.32
C ASP A 243 0.60 -24.79 2.53
N HIS A 244 0.25 -24.25 3.70
CA HIS A 244 0.55 -22.86 4.04
C HIS A 244 2.07 -22.63 4.11
N VAL A 245 2.78 -23.40 4.94
CA VAL A 245 4.22 -23.17 5.17
C VAL A 245 5.11 -23.67 4.03
N GLY A 246 4.65 -24.64 3.23
CA GLY A 246 5.39 -25.22 2.12
C GLY A 246 6.56 -26.12 2.53
N PRO A 247 7.52 -26.36 1.60
CA PRO A 247 8.74 -27.13 1.88
C PRO A 247 9.61 -26.45 2.97
N PRO A 248 10.71 -27.08 3.40
CA PRO A 248 11.71 -26.41 4.22
C PRO A 248 12.15 -25.08 3.59
N TRP A 249 12.38 -24.07 4.43
CA TRP A 249 12.77 -22.75 3.97
C TRP A 249 14.30 -22.69 3.86
N GLU A 250 14.80 -22.75 2.62
CA GLU A 250 16.24 -22.73 2.33
C GLU A 250 16.71 -21.34 1.93
N THR A 251 15.82 -20.55 1.30
CA THR A 251 16.11 -19.21 0.78
C THR A 251 15.15 -18.15 1.32
N ARG A 252 15.52 -16.87 1.20
CA ARG A 252 14.62 -15.75 1.54
C ARG A 252 13.33 -15.76 0.70
N GLY A 253 13.41 -16.23 -0.55
CA GLY A 253 12.26 -16.42 -1.42
C GLY A 253 11.27 -17.45 -0.88
N ASP A 254 11.76 -18.58 -0.35
CA ASP A 254 10.90 -19.61 0.26
C ASP A 254 10.12 -19.05 1.45
N VAL A 255 10.81 -18.30 2.31
CA VAL A 255 10.21 -17.66 3.49
C VAL A 255 9.17 -16.62 3.06
N THR A 256 9.50 -15.77 2.08
CA THR A 256 8.58 -14.74 1.55
C THR A 256 7.30 -15.36 1.00
N ALA A 257 7.42 -16.41 0.17
CA ALA A 257 6.27 -17.09 -0.40
C ALA A 257 5.42 -17.80 0.67
N ALA A 258 6.04 -18.29 1.75
CA ALA A 258 5.33 -18.90 2.87
C ALA A 258 4.50 -17.88 3.67
N VAL A 259 5.04 -16.68 3.92
CA VAL A 259 4.30 -15.59 4.61
C VAL A 259 3.00 -15.27 3.88
N GLU A 260 3.06 -15.13 2.56
CA GLU A 260 1.88 -14.84 1.73
C GLU A 260 0.80 -15.91 1.89
N ARG A 261 1.19 -17.19 1.78
CA ARG A 261 0.25 -18.32 1.91
C ARG A 261 -0.33 -18.46 3.32
N VAL A 262 0.42 -18.11 4.35
CA VAL A 262 -0.03 -18.20 5.75
C VAL A 262 -1.15 -17.19 6.06
N ASP A 263 -1.22 -16.09 5.31
CA ASP A 263 -2.22 -15.01 5.43
C ASP A 263 -2.38 -14.55 6.90
N TRP A 264 -1.25 -14.26 7.53
CA TRP A 264 -1.13 -14.06 8.99
C TRP A 264 -1.99 -12.92 9.53
N MET A 265 -2.32 -11.93 8.70
CA MET A 265 -3.10 -10.74 9.09
C MET A 265 -4.53 -11.07 9.54
N TRP A 266 -5.06 -12.23 9.17
CA TRP A 266 -6.41 -12.68 9.57
C TRP A 266 -6.40 -13.62 10.77
N ARG A 267 -5.24 -13.80 11.41
CA ARG A 267 -5.06 -14.71 12.54
C ARG A 267 -5.00 -13.93 13.86
N SER A 268 -4.77 -14.65 14.96
CA SER A 268 -4.64 -14.08 16.30
C SER A 268 -3.47 -13.09 16.40
N ALA A 269 -3.51 -12.19 17.38
CA ALA A 269 -2.51 -11.14 17.57
C ALA A 269 -1.06 -11.67 17.74
N GLU A 270 -0.89 -12.90 18.22
CA GLU A 270 0.42 -13.57 18.33
C GLU A 270 1.13 -13.74 16.98
N TRP A 271 0.38 -13.83 15.88
CA TRP A 271 0.93 -13.90 14.53
C TRP A 271 1.65 -12.63 14.11
N PHE A 272 1.36 -11.50 14.76
CA PHE A 272 2.14 -10.27 14.57
C PHE A 272 3.57 -10.40 15.12
N ALA A 273 3.77 -11.12 16.23
CA ALA A 273 5.11 -11.39 16.75
C ALA A 273 5.88 -12.31 15.80
N TRP A 274 5.23 -13.37 15.30
CA TRP A 274 5.79 -14.25 14.28
C TRP A 274 6.15 -13.51 13.00
N TRP A 275 5.25 -12.66 12.49
CA TRP A 275 5.50 -11.83 11.32
C TRP A 275 6.77 -10.99 11.51
N ARG A 276 6.92 -10.28 12.64
CA ARG A 276 8.13 -9.48 12.90
C ARG A 276 9.42 -10.30 12.92
N ALA A 277 9.37 -11.54 13.43
CA ALA A 277 10.53 -12.43 13.40
C ALA A 277 10.86 -12.91 11.97
N VAL A 278 9.83 -13.32 11.23
CA VAL A 278 9.98 -13.73 9.83
C VAL A 278 10.44 -12.57 8.94
N SER A 279 9.93 -11.36 9.14
CA SER A 279 10.41 -10.16 8.45
C SER A 279 11.89 -9.93 8.69
N ALA A 280 12.35 -10.02 9.94
CA ALA A 280 13.77 -9.89 10.26
C ALA A 280 14.64 -10.98 9.61
N LEU A 281 14.10 -12.20 9.43
CA LEU A 281 14.77 -13.26 8.68
C LEU A 281 14.87 -12.93 7.18
N ILE A 282 13.77 -12.45 6.58
CA ILE A 282 13.71 -12.04 5.17
C ILE A 282 14.65 -10.85 4.91
N ASP A 283 14.66 -9.86 5.78
CA ASP A 283 15.44 -8.63 5.62
C ASP A 283 16.89 -8.76 6.12
N ALA A 284 17.29 -9.95 6.58
CA ALA A 284 18.63 -10.27 7.08
C ALA A 284 19.10 -9.38 8.24
N GLU A 285 18.24 -9.22 9.24
CA GLU A 285 18.48 -8.44 10.45
C GLU A 285 18.74 -9.36 11.68
N PRO A 286 19.95 -9.93 11.84
CA PRO A 286 20.20 -10.97 12.85
C PRO A 286 19.92 -10.53 14.29
N ASP A 287 20.24 -9.29 14.64
CA ASP A 287 20.01 -8.74 15.99
C ASP A 287 18.52 -8.53 16.31
N GLN A 288 17.70 -8.25 15.30
CA GLN A 288 16.26 -8.19 15.46
C GLN A 288 15.70 -9.61 15.54
N LEU A 289 16.09 -10.48 14.61
CA LEU A 289 15.65 -11.87 14.54
C LEU A 289 15.86 -12.60 15.88
N ALA A 290 17.06 -12.53 16.46
CA ALA A 290 17.36 -13.17 17.74
C ALA A 290 16.45 -12.69 18.88
N ARG A 291 16.23 -11.36 18.98
CA ARG A 291 15.32 -10.78 19.98
C ARG A 291 13.87 -11.22 19.76
N ARG A 292 13.40 -11.25 18.50
CA ARG A 292 12.02 -11.64 18.20
C ARG A 292 11.75 -13.11 18.48
N ILE A 293 12.71 -14.00 18.23
CA ILE A 293 12.59 -15.42 18.57
C ILE A 293 12.55 -15.62 20.09
N ASP A 294 13.38 -14.92 20.86
CA ASP A 294 13.34 -14.95 22.33
C ASP A 294 11.98 -14.46 22.86
N ASP A 295 11.45 -13.36 22.33
CA ASP A 295 10.12 -12.84 22.72
C ASP A 295 8.98 -13.85 22.45
N MET A 296 9.08 -14.66 21.39
CA MET A 296 8.04 -15.63 21.00
C MET A 296 8.08 -16.95 21.76
N THR A 297 9.21 -17.27 22.40
CA THR A 297 9.46 -18.57 23.06
C THR A 297 9.30 -18.51 24.57
N ARG A 298 8.95 -17.34 25.12
CA ARG A 298 8.63 -17.10 26.54
C ARG A 298 7.14 -17.23 26.79
#